data_AF-A2E8V9-F1
#
_entry.id   AF-A2E8V9-F1
#
_cell.length_a   1.000
_cell.length_b   1.000
_cell.length_c   1.000
_cell.angle_alpha   90.00
_cell.angle_beta   90.00
_cell.angle_gamma   90.00
#
_symmetry.space_group_name_H-M   'P 1'
#
loop_
_entity.id
_entity.type
_entity.pdbx_description
1 polymer ?
#
loop_
_entity_poly.entity_id
_entity_poly.type
_entity_poly.pdbx_seq_one_letter_code
_entity_poly.pdbx_strand_id
1 'polypeptide(L)'
;MSNKLCIIPIGDYAPMQDFITAITTDGETIPIKNKYFECEIKVDMNYKNKPVAVIWVGFARFVDMMPPNAEKFQDCELRLILRVLEDGDQEEVPAKISDWEVESMAEVINIRMSTIEEELKNFRSGKARSSLLDEEQQPAGTRIMESLELVDWPIKMSAGKPRMEQRIEQMVALLKSNDPECENFDQALSIMMELKDQIPKLPDAERHKYAAAVALAFGEMLGVGDEEEEQAEEGAAAQEPNQ
;
A
#
# COMPACT_ATOMS: atom_id res chain seq x y z
N MET A 1 8.44 9.49 -15.18
CA MET A 1 7.17 8.80 -14.84
C MET A 1 6.27 9.83 -14.18
N SER A 2 4.95 9.77 -14.40
CA SER A 2 4.01 10.80 -13.91
C SER A 2 3.10 10.22 -12.83
N ASN A 3 2.89 10.97 -11.74
CA ASN A 3 2.00 10.64 -10.62
C ASN A 3 0.53 10.84 -11.04
N LYS A 4 0.09 10.03 -11.98
CA LYS A 4 -1.20 10.19 -12.63
C LYS A 4 -2.04 8.92 -12.49
N LEU A 5 -3.21 9.10 -11.90
CA LEU A 5 -4.28 8.12 -11.89
C LEU A 5 -5.18 8.37 -13.10
N CYS A 6 -5.35 7.36 -13.95
CA CYS A 6 -6.32 7.47 -15.03
C CYS A 6 -7.70 7.05 -14.55
N ILE A 7 -8.70 7.92 -14.71
CA ILE A 7 -10.09 7.60 -14.40
C ILE A 7 -10.91 7.63 -15.69
N ILE A 8 -11.53 6.50 -16.04
CA ILE A 8 -12.18 6.26 -17.33
C ILE A 8 -13.68 6.01 -17.16
N PRO A 9 -14.56 6.71 -17.88
CA PRO A 9 -15.99 6.42 -17.81
C PRO A 9 -16.33 5.17 -18.63
N ILE A 10 -17.25 4.36 -18.11
CA ILE A 10 -17.93 3.29 -18.87
C ILE A 10 -19.37 3.73 -19.14
N GLY A 11 -19.67 4.03 -20.40
CA GLY A 11 -20.98 4.54 -20.80
C GLY A 11 -21.15 6.01 -20.44
N ASP A 12 -21.84 6.27 -19.32
CA ASP A 12 -22.14 7.62 -18.85
C ASP A 12 -20.95 8.26 -18.12
N TYR A 13 -20.75 9.57 -18.32
CA TYR A 13 -19.73 10.36 -17.66
C TYR A 13 -20.12 10.81 -16.25
N ALA A 14 -21.42 10.87 -15.93
CA ALA A 14 -21.92 11.32 -14.63
C ALA A 14 -21.29 10.58 -13.43
N PRO A 15 -21.32 9.23 -13.34
CA PRO A 15 -20.79 8.53 -12.17
C PRO A 15 -19.28 8.75 -11.98
N MET A 16 -18.55 8.94 -13.08
CA MET A 16 -17.13 9.26 -13.04
C MET A 16 -16.89 10.67 -12.46
N GLN A 17 -17.67 11.67 -12.88
CA GLN A 17 -17.53 13.05 -12.38
C GLN A 17 -17.89 13.14 -10.90
N ASP A 18 -18.95 12.48 -10.48
CA ASP A 18 -19.37 12.45 -9.08
C ASP A 18 -18.29 11.77 -8.22
N PHE A 19 -17.72 10.65 -8.70
CA PHE A 19 -16.62 9.98 -8.03
C PHE A 19 -15.35 10.85 -7.94
N ILE A 20 -14.95 11.51 -9.03
CA ILE A 20 -13.81 12.45 -9.03
C ILE A 20 -14.03 13.55 -7.99
N THR A 21 -15.24 14.10 -7.94
CA THR A 21 -15.59 15.16 -6.98
C THR A 21 -15.48 14.66 -5.54
N ALA A 22 -15.90 13.42 -5.27
CA ALA A 22 -15.81 12.82 -3.94
C ALA A 22 -14.35 12.53 -3.50
N ILE A 23 -13.52 12.01 -4.42
CA ILE A 23 -12.17 11.54 -4.09
C ILE A 23 -11.09 12.64 -4.15
N THR A 24 -11.34 13.74 -4.85
CA THR A 24 -10.37 14.85 -4.97
C THR A 24 -10.63 15.97 -3.97
N THR A 25 -9.64 16.83 -3.76
CA THR A 25 -9.79 18.05 -2.93
C THR A 25 -10.12 19.31 -3.72
N ASP A 26 -9.69 19.38 -4.97
CA ASP A 26 -9.80 20.53 -5.87
C ASP A 26 -10.40 20.17 -7.24
N GLY A 27 -10.94 18.95 -7.38
CA GLY A 27 -11.40 18.41 -8.66
C GLY A 27 -10.30 17.73 -9.48
N GLU A 28 -9.02 17.82 -9.07
CA GLU A 28 -7.88 17.36 -9.87
C GLU A 28 -6.92 16.45 -9.10
N THR A 29 -6.82 16.60 -7.79
CA THR A 29 -5.79 15.96 -6.96
C THR A 29 -6.39 15.11 -5.85
N ILE A 30 -5.82 13.92 -5.66
CA ILE A 30 -6.16 13.00 -4.58
C ILE A 30 -5.02 13.04 -3.57
N PRO A 31 -5.24 13.55 -2.34
CA PRO A 31 -4.24 13.49 -1.29
C PRO A 31 -4.19 12.07 -0.73
N ILE A 32 -3.01 11.46 -0.77
CA ILE A 32 -2.70 10.24 -0.03
C ILE A 32 -1.78 10.61 1.11
N LYS A 33 -2.21 10.28 2.32
CA LYS A 33 -1.44 10.50 3.53
C LYS A 33 -1.57 9.29 4.43
N ASN A 34 -0.46 8.61 4.65
CA ASN A 34 -0.35 7.59 5.68
C ASN A 34 0.87 7.88 6.57
N LYS A 35 1.15 6.98 7.50
CA LYS A 35 2.28 7.11 8.43
C LYS A 35 3.65 7.03 7.75
N TYR A 36 3.68 6.67 6.47
CA TYR A 36 4.88 6.34 5.72
C TYR A 36 5.23 7.39 4.66
N PHE A 37 4.22 7.94 3.99
CA PHE A 37 4.40 8.97 2.97
C PHE A 37 3.16 9.88 2.86
N GLU A 38 3.41 11.07 2.33
CA GLU A 38 2.39 12.02 1.92
C GLU A 38 2.62 12.37 0.46
N CYS A 39 1.57 12.27 -0.35
CA CYS A 39 1.64 12.58 -1.76
C CYS A 39 0.32 13.05 -2.34
N GLU A 40 0.41 13.69 -3.50
CA GLU A 40 -0.74 14.12 -4.29
C GLU A 40 -0.70 13.42 -5.65
N ILE A 41 -1.75 12.67 -5.94
CA ILE A 41 -1.93 12.02 -7.23
C ILE A 41 -2.81 12.92 -8.10
N LYS A 42 -2.39 13.18 -9.34
CA LYS A 42 -3.19 13.93 -10.30
C LYS A 42 -4.12 12.99 -11.05
N VAL A 43 -5.39 13.36 -11.17
CA VAL A 43 -6.34 12.68 -12.04
C VAL A 43 -6.05 13.06 -13.51
N ASP A 44 -5.96 12.07 -14.39
CA ASP A 44 -5.81 12.26 -15.84
C ASP A 44 -6.92 11.54 -16.60
N MET A 45 -7.74 12.31 -17.31
CA MET A 45 -8.85 11.79 -18.13
C MET A 45 -8.46 11.58 -19.60
N ASN A 46 -7.22 11.93 -20.01
CA ASN A 46 -6.83 11.97 -21.42
C ASN A 46 -6.08 10.72 -21.91
N TYR A 47 -5.71 9.78 -21.04
CA TYR A 47 -5.05 8.48 -21.35
C TYR A 47 -3.83 8.55 -22.29
N LYS A 48 -3.21 9.73 -22.48
CA LYS A 48 -2.19 9.93 -23.52
C LYS A 48 -0.85 9.26 -23.19
N ASN A 49 -0.62 8.99 -21.90
CA ASN A 49 0.58 8.32 -21.40
C ASN A 49 0.17 7.01 -20.72
N LYS A 50 1.10 6.05 -20.62
CA LYS A 50 0.94 4.85 -19.80
C LYS A 50 0.74 5.25 -18.33
N PRO A 51 -0.46 5.09 -17.75
CA PRO A 51 -0.69 5.44 -16.36
C PRO A 51 -0.06 4.38 -15.45
N VAL A 52 0.16 4.72 -14.18
CA VAL A 52 0.62 3.73 -13.16
C VAL A 52 -0.57 2.94 -12.63
N ALA A 53 -1.72 3.61 -12.50
CA ALA A 53 -2.97 3.03 -12.09
C ALA A 53 -4.12 3.53 -12.97
N VAL A 54 -5.11 2.66 -13.18
CA VAL A 54 -6.33 2.96 -13.93
C VAL A 54 -7.56 2.53 -13.14
N ILE A 55 -8.58 3.39 -13.15
CA ILE A 55 -9.89 3.11 -12.57
C ILE A 55 -10.92 3.35 -13.66
N TRP A 56 -11.71 2.34 -13.99
CA TRP A 56 -12.90 2.52 -14.80
C TRP A 56 -14.11 2.72 -13.90
N VAL A 57 -14.99 3.67 -14.23
CA VAL A 57 -16.15 4.02 -13.41
C VAL A 57 -17.38 4.08 -14.30
N GLY A 58 -18.45 3.39 -13.91
CA GLY A 58 -19.73 3.45 -14.61
C GLY A 58 -20.85 2.85 -13.79
N PHE A 59 -22.08 3.17 -14.15
CA PHE A 59 -23.25 2.48 -13.57
C PHE A 59 -23.18 0.99 -13.85
N ALA A 60 -23.62 0.16 -12.90
CA ALA A 60 -23.61 -1.29 -13.01
C ALA A 60 -24.18 -1.78 -14.34
N ARG A 61 -25.34 -1.25 -14.74
CA ARG A 61 -25.98 -1.56 -16.03
C ARG A 61 -25.06 -1.39 -17.25
N PHE A 62 -24.19 -0.39 -17.26
CA PHE A 62 -23.27 -0.15 -18.37
C PHE A 62 -22.04 -1.04 -18.27
N VAL A 63 -21.49 -1.20 -17.07
CA VAL A 63 -20.33 -2.08 -16.82
C VAL A 63 -20.66 -3.52 -17.21
N ASP A 64 -21.82 -4.03 -16.81
CA ASP A 64 -22.23 -5.41 -17.03
C ASP A 64 -22.44 -5.73 -18.51
N MET A 65 -23.00 -4.77 -19.26
CA MET A 65 -23.21 -4.90 -20.70
C MET A 65 -21.89 -4.75 -21.48
N MET A 66 -21.08 -3.76 -21.12
CA MET A 66 -19.91 -3.31 -21.88
C MET A 66 -18.69 -3.11 -20.97
N PRO A 67 -18.10 -4.19 -20.45
CA PRO A 67 -16.87 -4.06 -19.68
C PRO A 67 -15.73 -3.51 -20.56
N PRO A 68 -14.73 -2.86 -19.96
CA PRO A 68 -13.53 -2.41 -20.66
C PRO A 68 -12.82 -3.55 -21.39
N ASN A 69 -11.96 -3.22 -22.36
CA ASN A 69 -11.09 -4.23 -22.96
C ASN A 69 -10.05 -4.71 -21.92
N ALA A 70 -10.06 -6.01 -21.60
CA ALA A 70 -9.16 -6.65 -20.62
C ALA A 70 -7.66 -6.56 -20.98
N GLU A 71 -7.34 -6.40 -22.26
CA GLU A 71 -5.95 -6.25 -22.74
C GLU A 71 -5.41 -4.83 -22.55
N LYS A 72 -6.29 -3.86 -22.28
CA LYS A 72 -5.89 -2.47 -22.16
C LYS A 72 -5.28 -2.23 -20.77
N PHE A 73 -4.13 -1.56 -20.73
CA PHE A 73 -3.46 -1.17 -19.50
C PHE A 73 -2.98 -2.34 -18.63
N GLN A 74 -2.67 -3.50 -19.24
CA GLN A 74 -2.11 -4.65 -18.52
C GLN A 74 -0.76 -4.37 -17.83
N ASP A 75 -0.07 -3.30 -18.23
CA ASP A 75 1.17 -2.83 -17.66
C ASP A 75 0.98 -1.85 -16.49
N CYS A 76 -0.27 -1.51 -16.12
CA CYS A 76 -0.57 -0.75 -14.92
C CYS A 76 -0.46 -1.63 -13.68
N GLU A 77 0.05 -1.05 -12.60
CA GLU A 77 0.21 -1.73 -11.32
C GLU A 77 -1.15 -1.95 -10.64
N LEU A 78 -2.07 -1.00 -10.78
CA LEU A 78 -3.43 -1.09 -10.26
C LEU A 78 -4.47 -0.90 -11.37
N ARG A 79 -5.48 -1.78 -11.35
CA ARG A 79 -6.62 -1.79 -12.28
C ARG A 79 -7.89 -2.02 -11.47
N LEU A 80 -8.76 -1.02 -11.38
CA LEU A 80 -10.04 -1.14 -10.69
C LEU A 80 -11.21 -0.88 -11.65
N ILE A 81 -12.29 -1.65 -11.52
CA ILE A 81 -13.60 -1.28 -12.03
C ILE A 81 -14.49 -0.90 -10.86
N LEU A 82 -15.05 0.30 -10.90
CA LEU A 82 -16.08 0.75 -9.98
C LEU A 82 -17.45 0.60 -10.63
N ARG A 83 -18.22 -0.37 -10.14
CA ARG A 83 -19.63 -0.58 -10.49
C ARG A 83 -20.50 0.28 -9.59
N VAL A 84 -20.98 1.41 -10.11
CA VAL A 84 -21.88 2.29 -9.37
C VAL A 84 -23.28 1.69 -9.35
N LEU A 85 -23.72 1.28 -8.16
CA LEU A 85 -25.05 0.71 -7.94
C LEU A 85 -26.07 1.83 -7.67
N GLU A 86 -27.14 1.85 -8.44
CA GLU A 86 -28.34 2.64 -8.18
C GLU A 86 -29.32 1.87 -7.27
N ASP A 87 -30.37 2.54 -6.79
CA ASP A 87 -31.41 1.90 -5.97
C ASP A 87 -32.12 0.81 -6.78
N GLY A 88 -32.09 -0.43 -6.26
CA GLY A 88 -32.68 -1.60 -6.92
C GLY A 88 -31.73 -2.38 -7.83
N ASP A 89 -30.47 -1.94 -7.99
CA ASP A 89 -29.45 -2.73 -8.68
C ASP A 89 -29.03 -3.96 -7.85
N GLN A 90 -28.63 -5.02 -8.57
CA GLN A 90 -28.13 -6.24 -7.96
C GLN A 90 -26.69 -6.04 -7.47
N GLU A 91 -26.44 -6.41 -6.20
CA GLU A 91 -25.10 -6.36 -5.60
C GLU A 91 -24.20 -7.49 -6.08
N GLU A 92 -24.76 -8.62 -6.53
CA GLU A 92 -23.96 -9.71 -7.07
C GLU A 92 -23.27 -9.28 -8.37
N VAL A 93 -21.97 -9.53 -8.48
CA VAL A 93 -21.21 -9.28 -9.70
C VAL A 93 -21.57 -10.37 -10.73
N PRO A 94 -22.02 -10.03 -11.94
CA PRO A 94 -22.38 -11.03 -12.93
C PRO A 94 -21.17 -11.89 -13.31
N ALA A 95 -21.38 -13.19 -13.57
CA ALA A 95 -20.31 -14.12 -13.92
C ALA A 95 -19.41 -13.63 -15.06
N LYS A 96 -19.98 -13.00 -16.09
CA LYS A 96 -19.21 -12.39 -17.20
C LYS A 96 -18.20 -11.34 -16.73
N ILE A 97 -18.53 -10.59 -15.68
CA ILE A 97 -17.65 -9.55 -15.11
C ILE A 97 -16.63 -10.20 -14.18
N SER A 98 -17.00 -11.23 -13.43
CA SER A 98 -16.05 -12.03 -12.65
C SER A 98 -15.01 -12.72 -13.53
N ASP A 99 -15.42 -13.28 -14.67
CA ASP A 99 -14.49 -13.86 -15.65
C ASP A 99 -13.54 -12.78 -16.20
N TRP A 100 -14.08 -11.61 -16.50
CA TRP A 100 -13.28 -10.45 -16.94
C TRP A 100 -12.28 -9.98 -15.88
N GLU A 101 -12.67 -9.96 -14.60
CA GLU A 101 -11.82 -9.58 -13.47
C GLU A 101 -10.55 -10.46 -13.41
N VAL A 102 -10.74 -11.78 -13.55
CA VAL A 102 -9.65 -12.76 -13.59
C VAL A 102 -8.78 -12.57 -14.84
N GLU A 103 -9.38 -12.41 -16.02
CA GLU A 103 -8.64 -12.25 -17.29
C GLU A 103 -7.82 -10.95 -17.33
N SER A 104 -8.38 -9.87 -16.80
CA SER A 104 -7.78 -8.54 -16.82
C SER A 104 -6.83 -8.29 -15.64
N MET A 105 -6.76 -9.21 -14.67
CA MET A 105 -6.07 -9.03 -13.39
C MET A 105 -6.42 -7.68 -12.75
N ALA A 106 -7.70 -7.36 -12.80
CA ALA A 106 -8.26 -6.17 -12.18
C ALA A 106 -9.09 -6.58 -10.96
N GLU A 107 -9.57 -5.59 -10.24
CA GLU A 107 -10.49 -5.78 -9.12
C GLU A 107 -11.79 -5.04 -9.40
N VAL A 108 -12.93 -5.69 -9.14
CA VAL A 108 -14.26 -5.13 -9.35
C VAL A 108 -14.86 -4.75 -8.00
N ILE A 109 -15.15 -3.47 -7.82
CA ILE A 109 -15.69 -2.92 -6.58
C ILE A 109 -17.06 -2.32 -6.85
N ASN A 110 -18.07 -2.81 -6.14
CA ASN A 110 -19.38 -2.15 -6.12
C ASN A 110 -19.32 -0.92 -5.23
N ILE A 111 -19.80 0.21 -5.73
CA ILE A 111 -19.86 1.46 -4.97
C ILE A 111 -21.28 2.04 -4.97
N ARG A 112 -21.64 2.70 -3.87
CA ARG A 112 -22.84 3.53 -3.79
C ARG A 112 -22.42 4.98 -3.57
N MET A 113 -22.82 5.87 -4.47
CA MET A 113 -22.48 7.30 -4.35
C MET A 113 -23.09 7.96 -3.11
N SER A 114 -24.16 7.38 -2.56
CA SER A 114 -24.80 7.87 -1.33
C SER A 114 -23.94 7.67 -0.07
N THR A 115 -23.00 6.71 -0.06
CA THR A 115 -22.17 6.40 1.12
C THR A 115 -20.69 6.74 0.92
N ILE A 116 -20.23 6.85 -0.33
CA ILE A 116 -18.81 7.00 -0.66
C ILE A 116 -18.14 8.22 0.00
N GLU A 117 -18.83 9.36 0.08
CA GLU A 117 -18.27 10.57 0.69
C GLU A 117 -17.99 10.39 2.19
N GLU A 118 -18.90 9.74 2.89
CA GLU A 118 -18.76 9.45 4.32
C GLU A 118 -17.65 8.42 4.56
N GLU A 119 -17.58 7.39 3.74
CA GLU A 119 -16.52 6.36 3.78
C GLU A 119 -15.14 6.99 3.58
N LEU A 120 -14.97 7.81 2.54
CA LEU A 120 -13.72 8.51 2.26
C LEU A 120 -13.33 9.48 3.39
N LYS A 121 -14.30 10.17 3.98
CA LYS A 121 -14.07 11.04 5.14
C LYS A 121 -13.62 10.24 6.37
N ASN A 122 -14.25 9.10 6.62
CA ASN A 122 -13.89 8.21 7.72
C ASN A 122 -12.48 7.63 7.53
N PHE A 123 -12.11 7.25 6.31
CA PHE A 123 -10.75 6.84 5.95
C PHE A 123 -9.72 7.95 6.22
N ARG A 124 -9.95 9.15 5.68
CA ARG A 124 -9.05 10.32 5.85
C ARG A 124 -8.87 10.73 7.31
N SER A 125 -9.91 10.55 8.13
CA SER A 125 -9.84 10.82 9.58
C SER A 125 -9.17 9.70 10.39
N GLY A 126 -8.79 8.59 9.76
CA GLY A 126 -8.17 7.42 10.40
C GLY A 126 -9.13 6.53 11.19
N LYS A 127 -10.44 6.79 11.14
CA LYS A 127 -11.46 6.06 11.90
C LYS A 127 -11.87 4.72 11.27
N ALA A 128 -11.66 4.58 9.96
CA ALA A 128 -12.08 3.40 9.19
C ALA A 128 -10.91 2.64 8.53
N ARG A 129 -9.66 2.84 9.00
CA ARG A 129 -8.54 1.97 8.58
C ARG A 129 -8.80 0.58 9.17
N SER A 130 -9.44 -0.29 8.40
CA SER A 130 -9.72 -1.66 8.84
C SER A 130 -8.41 -2.44 8.91
N SER A 131 -8.39 -3.47 9.76
CA SER A 131 -7.36 -4.50 9.68
C SER A 131 -7.42 -5.09 8.27
N LEU A 132 -6.28 -5.24 7.59
CA LEU A 132 -6.12 -5.89 6.27
C LEU A 132 -6.65 -7.34 6.21
N LEU A 133 -7.21 -7.85 7.31
CA LEU A 133 -7.62 -9.24 7.51
C LEU A 133 -9.11 -9.49 7.26
N ASP A 134 -9.91 -8.48 6.89
CA ASP A 134 -11.34 -8.64 6.62
C ASP A 134 -11.78 -7.84 5.37
N GLU A 135 -11.26 -8.24 4.20
CA GLU A 135 -11.55 -7.63 2.89
C GLU A 135 -13.03 -7.69 2.50
N GLU A 136 -13.79 -8.63 3.05
CA GLU A 136 -15.22 -8.83 2.75
C GLU A 136 -16.14 -7.81 3.44
N GLN A 137 -15.69 -7.19 4.54
CA GLN A 137 -16.49 -6.21 5.31
C GLN A 137 -16.03 -4.76 5.12
N GLN A 138 -14.99 -4.54 4.32
CA GLN A 138 -14.43 -3.21 4.17
C GLN A 138 -15.34 -2.31 3.31
N PRO A 139 -15.66 -1.08 3.75
CA PRO A 139 -16.40 -0.14 2.93
C PRO A 139 -15.66 0.18 1.63
N ALA A 140 -16.38 0.30 0.53
CA ALA A 140 -15.80 0.41 -0.80
C ALA A 140 -14.84 1.61 -0.95
N GLY A 141 -15.17 2.76 -0.37
CA GLY A 141 -14.31 3.94 -0.36
C GLY A 141 -13.00 3.73 0.38
N THR A 142 -13.01 2.91 1.43
CA THR A 142 -11.80 2.55 2.20
C THR A 142 -10.91 1.65 1.37
N ARG A 143 -11.49 0.61 0.76
CA ARG A 143 -10.81 -0.34 -0.13
C ARG A 143 -10.12 0.36 -1.29
N ILE A 144 -10.81 1.29 -1.96
CA ILE A 144 -10.24 2.10 -3.05
C ILE A 144 -9.01 2.89 -2.59
N MET A 145 -9.09 3.56 -1.44
CA MET A 145 -7.98 4.37 -0.94
C MET A 145 -6.79 3.52 -0.50
N GLU A 146 -7.02 2.35 0.08
CA GLU A 146 -5.95 1.41 0.43
C GLU A 146 -5.27 0.84 -0.81
N SER A 147 -6.03 0.44 -1.85
CA SER A 147 -5.46 0.02 -3.13
C SER A 147 -4.58 1.12 -3.74
N LEU A 148 -4.99 2.39 -3.65
CA LEU A 148 -4.18 3.52 -4.10
C LEU A 148 -2.94 3.78 -3.21
N GLU A 149 -2.98 3.49 -1.90
CA GLU A 149 -1.84 3.58 -1.00
C GLU A 149 -0.76 2.52 -1.30
N LEU A 150 -1.14 1.36 -1.87
CA LEU A 150 -0.24 0.25 -2.17
C LEU A 150 0.53 0.39 -3.50
N VAL A 151 0.07 1.26 -4.39
CA VAL A 151 0.72 1.54 -5.69
C VAL A 151 2.08 2.20 -5.48
N ASP A 152 3.10 1.75 -6.22
CA ASP A 152 4.44 2.31 -6.25
C ASP A 152 4.46 3.58 -7.11
N TRP A 153 3.84 4.62 -6.57
CA TRP A 153 3.80 5.89 -7.26
C TRP A 153 5.22 6.46 -7.45
N PRO A 154 5.55 6.96 -8.66
CA PRO A 154 6.87 7.49 -8.99
C PRO A 154 7.09 8.91 -8.42
N ILE A 155 6.88 9.06 -7.13
CA ILE A 155 6.86 10.34 -6.42
C ILE A 155 8.22 10.62 -5.83
N LYS A 156 8.74 11.83 -6.06
CA LYS A 156 9.77 12.40 -5.21
C LYS A 156 9.11 12.73 -3.87
N MET A 157 9.15 11.80 -2.92
CA MET A 157 8.55 11.96 -1.61
C MET A 157 9.05 13.26 -0.94
N SER A 158 8.10 14.10 -0.53
CA SER A 158 8.33 15.15 0.46
C SER A 158 7.61 14.74 1.75
N ALA A 159 8.42 14.48 2.79
CA ALA A 159 8.03 14.07 4.14
C ALA A 159 7.56 12.61 4.32
N GLY A 160 8.51 11.68 4.30
CA GLY A 160 8.32 10.29 4.72
C GLY A 160 9.65 9.52 4.71
N LYS A 161 9.86 8.59 5.65
CA LYS A 161 11.05 7.73 5.66
C LYS A 161 11.09 6.94 4.33
N PRO A 162 12.22 6.87 3.61
CA PRO A 162 12.36 6.07 2.40
C PRO A 162 11.79 4.64 2.54
N ARG A 163 11.16 4.10 1.48
CA ARG A 163 10.52 2.76 1.49
C ARG A 163 11.43 1.64 2.01
N MET A 164 12.73 1.75 1.76
CA MET A 164 13.74 0.84 2.31
C MET A 164 13.82 0.90 3.84
N GLU A 165 13.75 2.09 4.43
CA GLU A 165 13.68 2.26 5.88
C GLU A 165 12.39 1.67 6.45
N GLN A 166 11.27 1.85 5.74
CA GLN A 166 9.97 1.30 6.16
C GLN A 166 9.99 -0.23 6.20
N ARG A 167 10.54 -0.87 5.17
CA ARG A 167 10.68 -2.34 5.09
C ARG A 167 11.63 -2.87 6.14
N ILE A 168 12.74 -2.17 6.42
CA ILE A 168 13.66 -2.54 7.49
C ILE A 168 12.99 -2.43 8.86
N GLU A 169 12.21 -1.37 9.10
CA GLU A 169 11.46 -1.20 10.37
C GLU A 169 10.37 -2.27 10.55
N GLN A 170 9.64 -2.63 9.49
CA GLN A 170 8.66 -3.72 9.53
C GLN A 170 9.33 -5.06 9.82
N MET A 171 10.45 -5.35 9.14
CA MET A 171 11.26 -6.54 9.41
C MET A 171 11.70 -6.57 10.88
N VAL A 172 12.23 -5.47 11.42
CA VAL A 172 12.65 -5.37 12.83
C VAL A 172 11.48 -5.60 13.80
N ALA A 173 10.32 -5.01 13.52
CA ALA A 173 9.14 -5.15 14.38
C ALA A 173 8.63 -6.60 14.41
N LEU A 174 8.63 -7.28 13.27
CA LEU A 174 8.27 -8.69 13.15
C LEU A 174 9.27 -9.58 13.89
N LEU A 175 10.58 -9.33 13.74
CA LEU A 175 11.63 -10.07 14.45
C LEU A 175 11.61 -9.86 15.97
N LYS A 176 11.14 -8.69 16.44
CA LYS A 176 11.00 -8.38 17.87
C LYS A 176 9.67 -8.85 18.47
N SER A 177 8.73 -9.30 17.64
CA SER A 177 7.46 -9.82 18.11
C SER A 177 7.66 -11.22 18.72
N ASN A 178 7.09 -11.45 19.91
CA ASN A 178 7.20 -12.73 20.57
C ASN A 178 6.08 -13.65 20.04
N ASP A 179 6.37 -14.29 18.91
CA ASP A 179 5.42 -15.11 18.18
C ASP A 179 5.67 -16.61 18.44
N PRO A 180 4.77 -17.31 19.16
CA PRO A 180 4.91 -18.74 19.44
C PRO A 180 4.72 -19.63 18.19
N GLU A 181 4.11 -19.12 17.12
CA GLU A 181 3.84 -19.87 15.88
C GLU A 181 4.88 -19.59 14.79
N CYS A 182 5.82 -18.67 15.02
CA CYS A 182 6.91 -18.28 14.11
C CYS A 182 6.46 -17.73 12.74
N GLU A 183 5.18 -17.39 12.56
CA GLU A 183 4.67 -16.78 11.33
C GLU A 183 5.30 -15.40 11.09
N ASN A 184 5.51 -14.62 12.14
CA ASN A 184 6.16 -13.32 12.08
C ASN A 184 7.64 -13.43 11.68
N PHE A 185 8.29 -14.55 12.01
CA PHE A 185 9.67 -14.81 11.59
C PHE A 185 9.74 -15.12 10.08
N ASP A 186 8.80 -15.91 9.57
CA ASP A 186 8.72 -16.21 8.13
C ASP A 186 8.39 -14.96 7.31
N GLN A 187 7.50 -14.10 7.80
CA GLN A 187 7.22 -12.80 7.18
C GLN A 187 8.44 -11.88 7.20
N ALA A 188 9.18 -11.83 8.30
CA ALA A 188 10.42 -11.07 8.38
C ALA A 188 11.49 -11.57 7.40
N LEU A 189 11.60 -12.89 7.22
CA LEU A 189 12.48 -13.50 6.22
C LEU A 189 12.06 -13.16 4.79
N SER A 190 10.75 -13.12 4.49
CA SER A 190 10.25 -12.69 3.19
C SER A 190 10.67 -11.25 2.87
N ILE A 191 10.45 -10.32 3.83
CA ILE A 191 10.88 -8.92 3.69
C ILE A 191 12.40 -8.82 3.51
N MET A 192 13.17 -9.66 4.20
CA MET A 192 14.62 -9.72 4.04
C MET A 192 15.03 -10.16 2.63
N MET A 193 14.37 -11.16 2.04
CA MET A 193 14.66 -11.59 0.66
C MET A 193 14.37 -10.47 -0.34
N GLU A 194 13.28 -9.72 -0.13
CA GLU A 194 12.96 -8.56 -0.96
C GLU A 194 14.00 -7.44 -0.81
N LEU A 195 14.43 -7.13 0.43
CA LEU A 195 15.47 -6.15 0.69
C LEU A 195 16.82 -6.59 0.09
N LYS A 196 17.15 -7.88 0.13
CA LYS A 196 18.36 -8.44 -0.49
C LYS A 196 18.40 -8.26 -2.00
N ASP A 197 17.25 -8.33 -2.67
CA ASP A 197 17.16 -8.07 -4.13
C ASP A 197 17.15 -6.57 -4.47
N GLN A 198 16.61 -5.72 -3.58
CA GLN A 198 16.46 -4.29 -3.83
C GLN A 198 17.70 -3.47 -3.45
N ILE A 199 18.35 -3.74 -2.31
CA ILE A 199 19.52 -2.98 -1.80
C ILE A 199 20.65 -2.90 -2.84
N PRO A 200 21.06 -3.98 -3.54
CA PRO A 200 22.15 -3.94 -4.50
C PRO A 200 21.87 -3.05 -5.73
N LYS A 201 20.59 -2.78 -6.03
CA LYS A 201 20.13 -1.95 -7.16
C LYS A 201 20.14 -0.46 -6.84
N LEU A 202 20.43 -0.08 -5.59
CA LEU A 202 20.46 1.31 -5.13
C LEU A 202 21.82 1.98 -5.40
N PRO A 203 21.84 3.33 -5.47
CA PRO A 203 23.08 4.11 -5.51
C PRO A 203 23.98 3.80 -4.30
N ASP A 204 25.31 3.83 -4.49
CA ASP A 204 26.29 3.42 -3.48
C ASP A 204 26.02 3.99 -2.07
N ALA A 205 25.73 5.29 -1.96
CA ALA A 205 25.46 5.95 -0.68
C ALA A 205 24.23 5.38 0.07
N GLU A 206 23.16 5.04 -0.66
CA GLU A 206 21.94 4.45 -0.10
C GLU A 206 22.10 2.95 0.14
N ARG A 207 22.78 2.25 -0.77
CA ARG A 207 23.11 0.83 -0.65
C ARG A 207 23.83 0.54 0.66
N HIS A 208 24.89 1.32 0.96
CA HIS A 208 25.67 1.13 2.19
C HIS A 208 24.85 1.46 3.44
N LYS A 209 24.03 2.51 3.40
CA LYS A 209 23.13 2.89 4.50
C LYS A 209 22.13 1.76 4.84
N TYR A 210 21.44 1.21 3.84
CA TYR A 210 20.41 0.20 4.06
C TYR A 210 20.98 -1.19 4.34
N ALA A 211 22.11 -1.56 3.72
CA ALA A 211 22.82 -2.79 4.05
C ALA A 211 23.28 -2.80 5.52
N ALA A 212 23.80 -1.67 6.02
CA ALA A 212 24.21 -1.53 7.42
C ALA A 212 23.00 -1.63 8.38
N ALA A 213 21.88 -1.01 8.05
CA ALA A 213 20.67 -1.07 8.87
C ALA A 213 20.06 -2.48 8.96
N VAL A 214 20.05 -3.25 7.86
CA VAL A 214 19.64 -4.66 7.86
C VAL A 214 20.60 -5.52 8.68
N ALA A 215 21.91 -5.29 8.54
CA ALA A 215 22.92 -6.05 9.28
C ALA A 215 22.85 -5.79 10.80
N LEU A 216 22.64 -4.54 11.22
CA LEU A 216 22.47 -4.19 12.64
C LEU A 216 21.20 -4.81 13.24
N ALA A 217 20.07 -4.76 12.52
CA ALA A 217 18.83 -5.40 12.94
C ALA A 217 19.00 -6.90 13.22
N PHE A 218 19.85 -7.57 12.44
CA PHE A 218 20.13 -9.00 12.59
C PHE A 218 21.17 -9.27 13.68
N GLY A 219 22.19 -8.41 13.82
CA GLY A 219 23.17 -8.49 14.90
C GLY A 219 22.54 -8.36 16.29
N GLU A 220 21.59 -7.42 16.44
CA GLU A 220 20.78 -7.28 17.68
C GLU A 220 19.95 -8.53 17.98
N MET A 221 19.41 -9.19 16.96
CA MET A 221 18.56 -10.37 17.13
C MET A 221 19.36 -11.63 17.48
N LEU A 222 20.52 -11.82 16.84
CA LEU A 222 21.40 -12.96 17.09
C LEU A 222 22.22 -12.82 18.38
N GLY A 223 22.05 -11.72 19.14
CA GLY A 223 22.81 -11.46 20.36
C GLY A 223 24.29 -11.18 20.10
N VAL A 224 24.68 -10.79 18.89
CA VAL A 224 26.08 -10.53 18.49
C VAL A 224 26.57 -9.15 19.01
N GLY A 225 25.96 -8.66 20.08
CA GLY A 225 26.28 -7.38 20.73
C GLY A 225 26.37 -7.43 22.25
N ASP A 226 26.09 -8.57 22.90
CA ASP A 226 26.19 -8.73 24.37
C ASP A 226 27.50 -9.40 24.82
N GLU A 227 28.44 -9.65 23.92
CA GLU A 227 29.80 -10.13 24.26
C GLU A 227 30.83 -8.99 24.19
N GLU A 228 30.61 -7.87 24.90
CA GLU A 228 31.71 -6.95 25.21
C GLU A 228 31.43 -6.03 26.42
N GLU A 229 30.87 -6.56 27.52
CA GLU A 229 30.89 -5.84 28.81
C GLU A 229 30.81 -6.76 30.06
N GLU A 230 31.49 -7.91 30.06
CA GLU A 230 31.78 -8.68 31.29
C GLU A 230 33.27 -9.01 31.38
N GLN A 231 34.07 -8.06 31.88
CA GLN A 231 35.28 -8.34 32.67
C GLN A 231 35.91 -7.04 33.20
N ALA A 232 35.29 -6.42 34.21
CA ALA A 232 36.01 -5.45 35.03
C ALA A 232 35.47 -5.29 36.46
N GLU A 233 34.84 -6.29 37.09
CA GLU A 233 34.51 -6.12 38.52
C GLU A 233 34.25 -7.43 39.30
N GLU A 234 35.16 -8.42 39.22
CA GLU A 234 35.17 -9.49 40.23
C GLU A 234 36.58 -10.04 40.44
N GLY A 235 37.35 -9.32 41.27
CA GLY A 235 38.73 -9.71 41.57
C GLY A 235 39.49 -8.74 42.47
N ALA A 236 38.83 -8.06 43.40
CA ALA A 236 39.50 -7.23 44.40
C ALA A 236 38.90 -7.46 45.79
N ALA A 237 39.07 -8.67 46.31
CA ALA A 237 38.99 -8.91 47.74
C ALA A 237 40.28 -9.57 48.23
N ALA A 238 40.87 -8.94 49.25
CA ALA A 238 41.91 -9.41 50.16
C ALA A 238 43.39 -9.32 49.69
N GLN A 239 44.10 -8.29 50.20
CA GLN A 239 45.19 -8.47 51.19
C GLN A 239 45.75 -7.10 51.64
N GLU A 240 45.49 -6.70 52.89
CA GLU A 240 46.51 -6.01 53.73
C GLU A 240 47.68 -6.99 53.98
N PRO A 241 48.94 -6.62 54.38
CA PRO A 241 49.33 -5.45 55.20
C PRO A 241 50.74 -4.83 54.93
N ASN A 242 51.16 -3.93 55.83
CA ASN A 242 52.52 -3.48 56.19
C ASN A 242 53.30 -2.52 55.27
N GLN A 243 53.47 -1.27 55.73
CA GLN A 243 54.70 -0.79 56.40
C GLN A 243 54.47 0.58 57.05
#